data_AF-A0A800BZA9-F1
#
_entry.id   AF-A0A800BZA9-F1
#
_cell.length_a   1.000
_cell.length_b   1.000
_cell.length_c   1.000
_cell.angle_alpha   90.00
_cell.angle_beta   90.00
_cell.angle_gamma   90.00
#
_symmetry.space_group_name_H-M   'P 1'
#
loop_
_entity.id
_entity.type
_entity.pdbx_description
1 polymer ?
#
loop_
_entity_poly.entity_id
_entity_poly.type
_entity_poly.pdbx_seq_one_letter_code
_entity_poly.pdbx_strand_id
1 'polypeptide(L)' 'MGFHLLFERSYEFGLEKGFGFIKGRIVKFKLPKAYKIPHMGWNQILKLDKNIKAQPFGIYKNIYSGEYVYVVHSYYPKN' A
#
# COMPACT_ATOMS: atom_id res chain seq x y z
N MET A 1 -3.29 -6.38 -6.63
CA MET A 1 -2.30 -6.51 -7.72
C MET A 1 -2.08 -5.24 -8.55
N GLY A 2 -3.10 -4.56 -9.08
CA GLY A 2 -2.89 -3.40 -9.98
C GLY A 2 -2.01 -2.27 -9.42
N PHE A 3 -2.16 -1.91 -8.14
CA PHE A 3 -1.36 -0.87 -7.50
C PHE A 3 0.16 -1.14 -7.51
N HIS A 4 0.58 -2.40 -7.36
CA HIS A 4 2.00 -2.77 -7.34
C HIS A 4 2.68 -2.53 -8.70
N LEU A 5 1.96 -2.65 -9.81
CA LEU A 5 2.48 -2.45 -11.16
C LEU A 5 2.85 -1.00 -11.47
N LEU A 6 2.31 -0.04 -10.72
CA LEU A 6 2.60 1.38 -10.92
C LEU A 6 4.03 1.76 -10.52
N PHE A 7 4.69 0.93 -9.71
CA PHE A 7 6.05 1.18 -9.22
C PHE A 7 7.11 0.79 -10.26
N GLU A 8 8.36 1.20 -10.04
CA GLU A 8 9.46 0.91 -10.98
C GLU A 8 9.83 -0.57 -11.01
N ARG A 9 9.81 -1.24 -9.85
CA ARG A 9 10.22 -2.64 -9.71
C ARG A 9 9.39 -3.39 -8.68
N SER A 10 9.22 -4.69 -8.89
CA SER A 10 8.61 -5.61 -7.92
C SER A 10 9.53 -6.77 -7.62
N TYR A 11 9.46 -7.27 -6.38
CA TYR A 11 10.13 -8.50 -5.92
C TYR A 11 9.15 -9.65 -5.68
N GLU A 12 7.88 -9.51 -6.11
CA GLU A 12 6.81 -10.48 -5.81
C GLU A 12 7.02 -11.86 -6.46
N PHE A 13 7.56 -11.87 -7.67
CA PHE A 13 7.86 -13.07 -8.47
C PHE A 13 9.34 -13.13 -8.88
N GLY A 14 10.24 -12.61 -8.04
CA GLY A 14 11.59 -12.24 -8.46
C GLY A 14 11.66 -10.77 -8.88
N LEU A 15 12.79 -10.34 -9.46
CA LEU A 15 13.01 -8.94 -9.83
C LEU A 15 12.34 -8.62 -11.17
N GLU A 16 11.18 -7.98 -11.11
CA GLU A 16 10.40 -7.60 -12.28
C GLU A 16 10.30 -6.08 -12.44
N LYS A 17 10.20 -5.61 -13.68
CA LYS A 17 10.00 -4.20 -14.02
C LYS A 17 8.50 -3.86 -14.02
N GLY A 18 8.12 -2.78 -13.35
CA GLY A 18 6.77 -2.21 -13.44
C GLY A 18 6.69 -1.04 -14.42
N PHE A 19 5.56 -0.33 -14.42
CA PHE A 19 5.35 0.81 -15.31
C PHE A 19 6.21 2.03 -14.97
N GLY A 20 6.66 2.15 -13.71
CA GLY A 20 7.52 3.25 -13.28
C GLY A 20 6.81 4.61 -13.20
N PHE A 21 5.48 4.64 -13.06
CA PHE A 21 4.74 5.87 -12.79
C PHE A 21 5.02 6.43 -11.38
N ILE A 22 5.33 5.54 -10.44
CA ILE A 22 5.68 5.87 -9.06
C ILE A 22 7.10 5.35 -8.78
N LYS A 23 7.98 6.22 -8.27
CA LYS A 23 9.33 5.80 -7.85
C LYS A 23 9.26 4.83 -6.69
N GLY A 24 10.18 3.86 -6.67
CA GLY A 24 10.30 2.88 -5.58
C GLY A 24 10.02 1.46 -6.00
N ARG A 25 10.00 0.56 -5.01
CA ARG A 25 9.94 -0.89 -5.25
C ARG A 25 8.95 -1.60 -4.33
N ILE A 26 8.31 -2.64 -4.86
CA ILE A 26 7.45 -3.54 -4.09
C ILE A 26 8.28 -4.66 -3.47
N VAL A 27 8.32 -4.74 -2.14
CA VAL A 27 9.17 -5.69 -1.39
C VAL A 27 8.36 -6.54 -0.42
N LYS A 28 8.82 -7.75 -0.12
CA LYS A 28 8.17 -8.65 0.85
C LYS A 28 8.31 -8.07 2.26
N PHE A 29 7.28 -8.23 3.09
CA PHE A 29 7.39 -7.94 4.51
C PHE A 29 8.53 -8.74 5.16
N LYS A 30 9.36 -8.04 5.94
CA LYS A 30 10.39 -8.63 6.82
C LYS A 30 10.04 -8.29 8.26
N LEU A 31 9.08 -9.01 8.82
CA LEU A 31 8.56 -8.79 10.17
C LEU A 31 9.00 -9.92 11.12
N PRO A 32 9.04 -9.68 12.44
CA PRO A 32 9.24 -10.74 13.44
C PRO A 32 8.23 -11.89 13.27
N LYS A 33 8.62 -13.12 13.62
CA LYS A 33 7.79 -14.33 13.48
C LYS A 33 6.43 -14.26 14.20
N ALA A 34 6.31 -13.40 15.21
CA ALA A 34 5.05 -13.17 15.91
C ALA A 34 3.96 -12.58 14.99
N TYR A 35 4.34 -11.92 13.90
CA TYR A 35 3.42 -11.37 12.92
C TYR A 35 3.18 -12.34 11.77
N LYS A 36 1.91 -12.54 11.43
CA LYS A 36 1.52 -13.37 10.29
C LYS A 36 1.70 -12.60 8.98
N ILE A 37 2.17 -13.32 7.95
CA ILE A 37 2.23 -12.87 6.56
C ILE A 37 1.42 -13.89 5.74
N PRO A 38 0.49 -13.46 4.85
CA PRO A 38 0.20 -12.08 4.44
C PRO A 38 -0.36 -11.21 5.57
N HIS A 39 -0.17 -9.91 5.44
CA HIS A 39 -0.96 -8.94 6.19
C HIS A 39 -2.41 -9.06 5.72
N MET A 40 -3.26 -9.64 6.55
CA MET A 40 -4.64 -10.00 6.20
C MET A 40 -5.60 -9.59 7.31
N GLY A 41 -6.63 -8.82 6.95
CA GLY A 41 -7.68 -8.40 7.87
C GLY A 41 -8.10 -6.94 7.69
N TRP A 42 -8.93 -6.46 8.61
CA TRP A 42 -9.31 -5.06 8.68
C TRP A 42 -8.21 -4.26 9.40
N ASN A 43 -7.61 -3.30 8.71
CA ASN A 43 -6.60 -2.42 9.30
C ASN A 43 -6.92 -0.94 9.05
N GLN A 44 -6.44 -0.08 9.94
CA GLN A 44 -6.73 1.35 9.94
C GLN A 44 -5.91 2.09 8.88
N ILE A 45 -6.56 3.04 8.21
CA ILE A 45 -5.88 4.07 7.44
C ILE A 45 -5.49 5.20 8.41
N LEU A 46 -4.20 5.36 8.65
CA LEU A 46 -3.66 6.39 9.54
C LEU A 46 -2.99 7.52 8.75
N LYS A 47 -2.97 8.72 9.33
CA LYS A 47 -2.20 9.88 8.84
C LYS A 47 -2.56 10.31 7.41
N LEU A 48 -3.85 10.39 7.10
CA LEU A 48 -4.30 11.16 5.92
C LEU A 48 -3.79 12.60 6.08
N ASP A 49 -2.98 13.06 5.11
CA ASP A 49 -2.41 14.41 5.14
C ASP A 49 -3.53 15.45 5.31
N LYS A 50 -3.32 16.45 6.18
CA LYS A 50 -4.27 17.53 6.38
C LYS A 50 -4.51 18.33 5.08
N ASN A 51 -3.55 18.32 4.16
CA ASN A 51 -3.66 18.94 2.83
C ASN A 51 -4.42 18.06 1.80
N ILE A 52 -4.61 16.77 2.11
CA ILE A 52 -5.46 15.84 1.35
C ILE A 52 -6.93 15.94 1.79
N LYS A 53 -7.24 16.80 2.78
CA LYS A 53 -8.61 17.00 3.28
C LYS A 53 -9.54 17.47 2.16
N ALA A 54 -10.50 16.61 1.85
CA ALA A 54 -11.78 16.93 1.24
C ALA A 54 -11.71 17.73 -0.06
N GLN A 55 -10.88 17.30 -1.02
CA GLN A 55 -11.16 17.68 -2.40
C GLN A 55 -12.52 17.06 -2.80
N PRO A 56 -13.47 17.83 -3.35
CA PRO A 56 -14.82 17.31 -3.70
C PRO A 56 -14.79 16.10 -4.66
N PHE A 57 -13.65 15.91 -5.34
CA PHE A 57 -13.39 14.88 -6.35
C PHE A 57 -12.09 14.08 -6.08
N GLY A 58 -11.53 14.13 -4.86
CA GLY A 58 -10.33 13.38 -4.51
C GLY A 58 -10.63 11.91 -4.20
N ILE A 59 -9.64 11.01 -4.37
CA ILE A 59 -9.77 9.57 -4.07
C ILE A 59 -10.04 9.27 -2.58
N TYR A 60 -9.82 10.26 -1.70
CA TYR A 60 -10.07 10.17 -0.26
C TYR A 60 -11.39 10.83 0.17
N LYS A 61 -12.27 11.18 -0.79
CA LYS A 61 -13.59 11.74 -0.46
C LYS A 61 -14.35 10.77 0.44
N ASN A 62 -14.85 11.28 1.56
CA ASN A 62 -15.57 10.52 2.59
C ASN A 62 -14.75 9.40 3.26
N ILE A 63 -13.42 9.45 3.19
CA ILE A 63 -12.55 8.56 3.95
C ILE A 63 -11.94 9.35 5.10
N TYR A 64 -12.11 8.87 6.32
CA TYR A 64 -11.62 9.52 7.53
C TYR A 64 -10.41 8.76 8.11
N SER A 65 -9.51 9.50 8.77
CA SER A 65 -8.37 8.88 9.46
C SER A 65 -8.88 8.00 10.59
N GLY A 66 -8.37 6.77 10.70
CA GLY A 66 -8.81 5.77 11.67
C GLY A 66 -9.88 4.82 11.12
N GLU A 67 -10.41 5.05 9.93
CA GLU A 67 -11.30 4.09 9.28
C GLU A 67 -10.57 2.81 8.87
N TYR A 68 -11.32 1.72 8.86
CA TYR A 68 -10.80 0.40 8.57
C TYR A 68 -11.05 0.02 7.11
N VAL A 69 -10.03 -0.55 6.47
CA VAL A 69 -10.15 -1.20 5.17
C VAL A 69 -9.64 -2.64 5.26
N TYR A 70 -10.25 -3.52 4.48
CA TYR A 70 -9.78 -4.88 4.37
C TYR A 70 -8.55 -4.94 3.48
N VAL A 71 -7.46 -5.50 3.99
CA VAL A 71 -6.19 -5.65 3.28
C VAL A 71 -5.77 -7.11 3.25
N VAL A 72 -5.15 -7.52 2.14
CA VAL A 72 -4.55 -8.85 1.98
C VAL A 72 -3.33 -8.74 1.07
N HIS A 73 -2.13 -8.70 1.66
CA HIS A 73 -0.89 -8.61 0.89
C HIS A 73 0.34 -9.10 1.68
N SER A 74 1.26 -9.77 0.98
CA SER A 74 2.57 -10.17 1.54
C SER A 74 3.70 -9.18 1.21
N TYR A 75 3.44 -8.26 0.28
CA TYR A 75 4.37 -7.28 -0.25
C TYR A 75 3.84 -5.87 -0.07
N TYR A 76 4.72 -4.88 0.01
CA TYR A 76 4.34 -3.49 0.20
C TYR A 76 5.31 -2.54 -0.52
N PRO A 77 4.89 -1.31 -0.84
CA PRO A 77 5.78 -0.30 -1.40
C PRO A 77 6.85 0.14 -0.41
N LYS A 78 8.10 0.17 -0.86
CA LYS A 78 9.24 0.74 -0.15
C LYS A 78 9.94 1.76 -1.05
N ASN A 79 9.92 3.01 -0.61
CA ASN A 79 10.67 4.12 -1.18
C ASN A 79 11.97 4.32 -0.40
#